data_AF-A0A086QG31-F1
#
_entry.id   AF-A0A086QG31-F1
#
_cell.length_a   1.000
_cell.length_b   1.000
_cell.length_c   1.000
_cell.angle_alpha   90.00
_cell.angle_beta   90.00
_cell.angle_gamma   90.00
#
_symmetry.space_group_name_H-M   'P 1'
#
loop_
_entity.id
_entity.type
_entity.pdbx_description
1 polymer ?
#
loop_
_entity_poly.entity_id
_entity_poly.type
_entity_poly.pdbx_seq_one_letter_code
_entity_poly.pdbx_strand_id
1 'polypeptide(L)'
;SPVFLPFSVQHLARRLLGGRSASEEEEKKMIVKLKAECGQQYTSKLEVMYRDMQASDDVMRQYHAREDLQRDTACPVSLLDARLLQLGRAIARRAGTFASASGSFSASALHQPVDDTVRSPNDPNASDSPESPAFTTPLPSSSSASSSSSSSSSAPSSSSSSASSFAPCPPSSSVWGCEVPQGRGEFEYSVRVITQGTWPVDAQTLISETQLLPSLLAEEATRFEAFYLGRHNGRVLRWNLAQGKASVRGQLLHSRHEFECTTLQMIFLLAFNFFPSTPVSVSDLLQPFFAVSSSLSRAELKRHLISLTTPRCKILLRASSGAGAANAAELKDSDTLTVNLSYTNKLRRVRVPLVAVPAAAGSGEAADAWATPHLEAQAGADVPSSVEQDRNYLVEAAIVRVMKTRRRMIHNDLLVEVTRHLAQRFRPSPALIKQRVEKLIEREFLERDAADRRMYNYLA
;
A
#
# COMPACT_ATOMS: atom_id res chain seq x y z
N SER A 1 0.33 -0.60 35.48
CA SER A 1 1.14 0.63 35.26
C SER A 1 0.85 1.19 33.86
N PRO A 2 0.55 2.50 33.71
CA PRO A 2 0.17 3.13 32.43
C PRO A 2 1.28 3.09 31.36
N VAL A 3 2.51 2.79 31.75
CA VAL A 3 3.65 2.63 30.83
C VAL A 3 3.61 1.26 30.15
N PHE A 4 3.11 0.22 30.83
CA PHE A 4 3.17 -1.17 30.34
C PHE A 4 2.24 -1.44 29.13
N LEU A 5 1.11 -0.72 29.06
CA LEU A 5 0.07 -1.01 28.05
C LEU A 5 0.47 -0.63 26.63
N PRO A 6 0.99 0.58 26.35
CA PRO A 6 1.45 0.94 25.01
C PRO A 6 2.52 -0.02 24.49
N PHE A 7 3.47 -0.42 25.34
CA PHE A 7 4.47 -1.43 24.98
C PHE A 7 3.83 -2.78 24.68
N SER A 8 2.88 -3.24 25.48
CA SER A 8 2.18 -4.52 25.26
C SER A 8 1.39 -4.53 23.94
N VAL A 9 0.66 -3.45 23.63
CA VAL A 9 -0.06 -3.28 22.36
C VAL A 9 0.91 -3.31 21.17
N GLN A 10 2.02 -2.58 21.25
CA GLN A 10 3.02 -2.53 20.19
C GLN A 10 3.71 -3.87 19.95
N HIS A 11 4.03 -4.61 21.02
CA HIS A 11 4.66 -5.92 20.91
C HIS A 11 3.68 -6.97 20.37
N LEU A 12 2.44 -7.00 20.85
CA LEU A 12 1.42 -7.92 20.34
C LEU A 12 1.17 -7.67 18.84
N ALA A 13 1.04 -6.40 18.43
CA ALA A 13 0.83 -6.03 17.02
C ALA A 13 1.95 -6.58 16.13
N ARG A 14 3.20 -6.39 16.56
CA ARG A 14 4.39 -6.87 15.83
C ARG A 14 4.50 -8.40 15.79
N ARG A 15 3.97 -9.12 16.79
CA ARG A 15 3.94 -10.59 16.78
C ARG A 15 2.84 -11.13 15.87
N LEU A 16 1.63 -10.59 15.97
CA LEU A 16 0.48 -11.00 15.15
C LEU A 16 0.70 -10.72 13.65
N LEU A 17 1.02 -9.48 13.27
CA LEU A 17 1.37 -9.14 11.88
C LEU A 17 2.67 -9.82 11.45
N GLY A 18 3.58 -10.02 12.42
CA GLY A 18 4.85 -10.72 12.23
C GLY A 18 4.74 -12.22 11.99
N GLY A 19 3.62 -12.87 12.34
CA GLY A 19 3.53 -14.33 12.36
C GLY A 19 4.55 -14.96 13.34
N ARG A 20 4.84 -14.27 14.44
CA ARG A 20 5.89 -14.65 15.42
C ARG A 20 5.35 -15.06 16.78
N SER A 21 4.04 -15.25 16.91
CA SER A 21 3.44 -15.75 18.14
C SER A 21 3.80 -17.23 18.31
N ALA A 22 4.28 -17.60 19.50
CA ALA A 22 4.69 -18.97 19.80
C ALA A 22 3.50 -19.93 19.81
N SER A 23 2.40 -19.49 20.43
CA SER A 23 1.11 -20.17 20.39
C SER A 23 -0.02 -19.16 20.46
N GLU A 24 -1.07 -19.43 19.69
CA GLU A 24 -2.31 -18.69 19.72
C GLU A 24 -2.97 -18.75 21.12
N GLU A 25 -2.89 -19.90 21.78
CA GLU A 25 -3.47 -20.12 23.11
C GLU A 25 -2.74 -19.35 24.21
N GLU A 26 -1.42 -19.22 24.09
CA GLU A 26 -0.60 -18.48 25.05
C GLU A 26 -0.88 -16.97 24.99
N GLU A 27 -1.04 -16.42 23.78
CA GLU A 27 -1.41 -15.02 23.59
C GLU A 27 -2.82 -14.75 24.18
N LYS A 28 -3.79 -15.64 23.94
CA LYS A 28 -5.12 -15.59 24.57
C LYS A 28 -5.02 -15.64 26.09
N LYS A 29 -4.24 -16.57 26.65
CA LYS A 29 -4.03 -16.72 28.10
C LYS A 29 -3.39 -15.49 28.72
N MET A 30 -2.44 -14.86 28.03
CA MET A 30 -1.84 -13.59 28.43
C MET A 30 -2.89 -12.49 28.54
N ILE A 31 -3.75 -12.34 27.52
CA ILE A 31 -4.82 -11.34 27.52
C ILE A 31 -5.81 -11.58 28.67
N VAL A 32 -6.19 -12.83 28.93
CA VAL A 32 -7.08 -13.19 30.05
C VAL A 32 -6.47 -12.82 31.40
N LYS A 33 -5.19 -13.10 31.62
CA LYS A 33 -4.48 -12.70 32.84
C LYS A 33 -4.42 -11.18 33.00
N LEU A 34 -4.07 -10.46 31.93
CA LEU A 34 -4.06 -9.00 31.94
C LEU A 34 -5.44 -8.41 32.22
N LYS A 35 -6.51 -9.05 31.73
CA LYS A 35 -7.88 -8.63 32.00
C LYS A 35 -8.25 -8.79 33.47
N ALA A 36 -7.81 -9.88 34.10
CA ALA A 36 -8.05 -10.13 35.52
C ALA A 36 -7.32 -9.12 36.41
N GLU A 37 -6.07 -8.78 36.07
CA GLU A 37 -5.24 -7.89 36.89
C GLU A 37 -5.51 -6.39 36.66
N CYS A 38 -5.72 -5.99 35.40
CA CYS A 38 -5.84 -4.58 35.02
C CYS A 38 -7.29 -4.16 34.70
N GLY A 39 -8.17 -5.11 34.38
CA GLY A 39 -9.54 -4.85 33.96
C GLY A 39 -9.72 -4.73 32.43
N GLN A 40 -10.97 -4.91 31.97
CA GLN A 40 -11.33 -5.01 30.55
C GLN A 40 -10.95 -3.79 29.70
N GLN A 41 -10.93 -2.60 30.29
CA GLN A 41 -10.62 -1.37 29.57
C GLN A 41 -9.21 -1.39 28.96
N TYR A 42 -8.28 -2.14 29.58
CA TYR A 42 -6.89 -2.30 29.14
C TYR A 42 -6.71 -3.35 28.05
N THR A 43 -7.48 -4.43 28.12
CA THR A 43 -7.37 -5.54 27.17
C THR A 43 -8.24 -5.34 25.93
N SER A 44 -9.19 -4.39 25.97
CA SER A 44 -10.11 -4.11 24.87
C SER A 44 -9.41 -4.00 23.50
N LYS A 45 -8.32 -3.24 23.40
CA LYS A 45 -7.55 -3.13 22.15
C LYS A 45 -6.89 -4.45 21.74
N LEU A 46 -6.27 -5.16 22.69
CA LEU A 46 -5.61 -6.45 22.42
C LEU A 46 -6.64 -7.49 21.95
N GLU A 47 -7.82 -7.53 22.56
CA GLU A 47 -8.94 -8.40 22.18
C GLU A 47 -9.48 -8.06 20.78
N VAL A 48 -9.55 -6.77 20.42
CA VAL A 48 -9.94 -6.34 19.07
C VAL A 48 -8.88 -6.75 18.04
N MET A 49 -7.59 -6.52 18.32
CA MET A 49 -6.50 -6.93 17.42
C MET A 49 -6.57 -8.42 17.11
N TYR A 50 -6.89 -9.22 18.11
CA TYR A 50 -7.02 -10.65 17.93
C TYR A 50 -8.23 -11.03 17.07
N ARG A 51 -9.40 -10.43 17.34
CA ARG A 51 -10.60 -10.63 16.52
C ARG A 51 -10.39 -10.18 15.07
N ASP A 52 -9.65 -9.10 14.85
CA ASP A 52 -9.30 -8.63 13.52
C ASP A 52 -8.49 -9.68 12.74
N MET A 53 -7.54 -10.38 13.38
CA MET A 53 -6.79 -11.45 12.70
C MET A 53 -7.70 -12.59 12.25
N GLN A 54 -8.57 -13.08 13.14
CA GLN A 54 -9.51 -14.15 12.81
C GLN A 54 -10.50 -13.72 11.71
N ALA A 55 -11.11 -12.55 11.86
CA ALA A 55 -12.04 -12.02 10.88
C ALA A 55 -11.36 -11.81 9.52
N SER A 56 -10.10 -11.38 9.51
CA SER A 56 -9.34 -11.21 8.28
C SER A 56 -9.05 -12.53 7.59
N ASP A 57 -8.68 -13.57 8.33
CA ASP A 57 -8.45 -14.90 7.76
C ASP A 57 -9.74 -15.46 7.13
N ASP A 58 -10.89 -15.22 7.77
CA ASP A 58 -12.21 -15.59 7.24
C ASP A 58 -12.54 -14.84 5.94
N VAL A 59 -12.31 -13.52 5.92
CA VAL A 59 -12.48 -12.67 4.73
C VAL A 59 -11.60 -13.17 3.59
N MET A 60 -10.35 -13.54 3.88
CA MET A 60 -9.41 -14.02 2.87
C MET A 60 -9.80 -15.39 2.32
N ARG A 61 -10.28 -16.31 3.18
CA ARG A 61 -10.85 -17.59 2.74
C ARG A 61 -12.04 -17.40 1.80
N GLN A 62 -12.93 -16.46 2.11
CA GLN A 62 -14.07 -16.12 1.24
C GLN A 62 -13.63 -15.49 -0.09
N TYR A 63 -12.60 -14.65 -0.06
CA TYR A 63 -12.04 -14.06 -1.28
C TYR A 63 -11.49 -15.15 -2.21
N HIS A 64 -10.64 -16.04 -1.69
CA HIS A 64 -10.09 -17.14 -2.49
C HIS A 64 -11.18 -18.05 -3.05
N ALA A 65 -12.17 -18.44 -2.24
CA ALA A 65 -13.29 -19.25 -2.72
C ALA A 65 -14.07 -18.57 -3.87
N ARG A 66 -14.26 -17.24 -3.81
CA ARG A 66 -14.89 -16.48 -4.90
C ARG A 66 -14.02 -16.48 -6.15
N GLU A 67 -12.72 -16.22 -6.00
CA GLU A 67 -11.79 -16.19 -7.14
C GLU A 67 -11.67 -17.56 -7.80
N ASP A 68 -11.67 -18.65 -7.04
CA ASP A 68 -11.64 -20.01 -7.57
C ASP A 68 -12.92 -20.32 -8.39
N LEU A 69 -14.10 -19.93 -7.90
CA LEU A 69 -15.35 -20.05 -8.66
C LEU A 69 -15.35 -19.20 -9.96
N GLN A 70 -14.73 -18.02 -9.92
CA GLN A 70 -14.59 -17.18 -11.11
C GLN A 70 -13.61 -17.78 -12.13
N ARG A 71 -12.58 -18.51 -11.68
CA ARG A 71 -11.69 -19.27 -12.58
C ARG A 71 -12.46 -20.40 -13.28
N ASP A 72 -13.26 -21.16 -12.55
CA ASP A 72 -14.01 -22.29 -13.09
C ASP A 72 -15.05 -21.83 -14.13
N THR A 73 -15.68 -20.67 -13.91
CA THR A 73 -16.69 -20.10 -14.81
C THR A 73 -16.12 -19.36 -16.02
N ALA A 74 -14.86 -18.90 -15.98
CA ALA A 74 -14.18 -18.27 -17.12
C ALA A 74 -13.61 -19.28 -18.14
N CYS A 75 -13.51 -20.56 -17.77
CA CYS A 75 -12.91 -21.63 -18.57
C CYS A 75 -13.84 -22.52 -19.44
N PRO A 76 -15.02 -22.10 -19.96
CA PRO A 76 -15.69 -22.86 -21.03
C PRO A 76 -15.24 -22.48 -22.45
N VAL A 77 -14.85 -21.22 -22.72
CA VAL A 77 -14.75 -20.72 -24.12
C VAL A 77 -13.31 -20.63 -24.63
N SER A 78 -12.35 -20.26 -23.77
CA SER A 78 -10.93 -20.15 -24.14
C SER A 78 -10.28 -21.49 -24.49
N LEU A 79 -10.79 -22.60 -23.92
CA LEU A 79 -10.30 -23.95 -24.19
C LEU A 79 -10.83 -24.51 -25.52
N LEU A 80 -12.01 -24.05 -25.96
CA LEU A 80 -12.51 -24.31 -27.32
C LEU A 80 -11.73 -23.49 -28.35
N ASP A 81 -11.43 -22.21 -28.09
CA ASP A 81 -10.62 -21.38 -29.00
C ASP A 81 -9.18 -21.88 -29.13
N ALA A 82 -8.56 -22.29 -28.01
CA ALA A 82 -7.22 -22.88 -28.05
C ALA A 82 -7.19 -24.20 -28.82
N ARG A 83 -8.23 -25.04 -28.68
CA ARG A 83 -8.37 -26.30 -29.44
C ARG A 83 -8.68 -26.04 -30.91
N LEU A 84 -9.53 -25.06 -31.26
CA LEU A 84 -9.81 -24.68 -32.64
C LEU A 84 -8.57 -24.08 -33.34
N LEU A 85 -7.79 -23.26 -32.64
CA LEU A 85 -6.52 -22.73 -33.17
C LEU A 85 -5.44 -23.82 -33.31
N GLN A 86 -5.37 -24.78 -32.39
CA GLN A 86 -4.49 -25.95 -32.54
C GLN A 86 -4.96 -26.86 -33.69
N LEU A 87 -6.27 -27.05 -33.86
CA LEU A 87 -6.85 -27.81 -34.97
C LEU A 87 -6.57 -27.09 -36.30
N GLY A 88 -6.78 -25.77 -36.36
CA GLY A 88 -6.48 -24.94 -37.53
C GLY A 88 -5.00 -24.98 -37.92
N ARG A 89 -4.09 -24.92 -36.94
CA ARG A 89 -2.65 -25.10 -37.16
C ARG A 89 -2.28 -26.52 -37.60
N ALA A 90 -2.96 -27.55 -37.10
CA ALA A 90 -2.75 -28.94 -37.51
C ALA A 90 -3.26 -29.20 -38.94
N ILE A 91 -4.42 -28.63 -39.31
CA ILE A 91 -4.98 -28.69 -40.66
C ILE A 91 -4.08 -27.92 -41.63
N ALA A 92 -3.61 -26.73 -41.27
CA ALA A 92 -2.66 -25.96 -42.08
C ALA A 92 -1.31 -26.69 -42.29
N ARG A 93 -0.77 -27.38 -41.27
CA ARG A 93 0.42 -28.23 -41.41
C ARG A 93 0.19 -29.46 -42.29
N ARG A 94 -1.03 -29.99 -42.31
CA ARG A 94 -1.41 -31.15 -43.13
C ARG A 94 -1.74 -30.75 -44.58
N ALA A 95 -2.20 -29.52 -44.80
CA ALA A 95 -2.34 -28.93 -46.14
C ALA A 95 -0.98 -28.53 -46.74
N GLY A 96 -0.06 -27.99 -45.93
CA GLY A 96 1.30 -27.64 -46.36
C GLY A 96 2.19 -28.83 -46.72
N THR A 97 1.90 -30.02 -46.19
CA THR A 97 2.63 -31.26 -46.51
C THR A 97 2.10 -31.98 -47.76
N PHE A 98 0.88 -31.68 -48.21
CA PHE A 98 0.35 -32.19 -49.50
C PHE A 98 0.84 -31.38 -50.70
N ALA A 99 1.21 -30.11 -50.52
CA ALA A 99 1.71 -29.26 -51.60
C ALA A 99 3.15 -29.57 -52.04
N SER A 100 3.87 -30.46 -51.35
CA SER A 100 5.26 -30.83 -51.68
C SER A 100 5.37 -32.15 -52.47
N ALA A 101 4.24 -32.81 -52.78
CA ALA A 101 4.21 -34.09 -53.48
C ALA A 101 3.25 -34.06 -54.69
N SER A 102 3.49 -33.14 -55.63
CA SER A 102 2.98 -33.29 -57.01
C SER A 102 3.77 -32.37 -57.92
N GLY A 103 4.58 -32.98 -58.78
CA GLY A 103 5.43 -32.28 -59.74
C GLY A 103 4.62 -31.62 -60.86
N SER A 104 5.24 -30.57 -61.41
CA SER A 104 5.22 -30.17 -62.81
C SER A 104 3.94 -30.46 -63.60
N PHE A 105 3.07 -29.45 -63.74
CA PHE A 105 2.42 -29.21 -65.02
C PHE A 105 2.37 -27.71 -65.31
N SER A 106 2.89 -27.37 -66.49
CA SER A 106 2.94 -26.03 -67.07
C SER A 106 1.64 -25.76 -67.85
N ALA A 107 1.10 -24.55 -67.77
CA ALA A 107 0.33 -23.93 -68.85
C ALA A 107 0.10 -22.43 -68.59
N SER A 108 0.72 -21.62 -69.44
CA SER A 108 0.34 -20.23 -69.75
C SER A 108 -1.07 -20.17 -70.35
N ALA A 109 -1.79 -19.06 -70.14
CA ALA A 109 -2.53 -18.28 -71.17
C ALA A 109 -3.84 -17.60 -70.68
N LEU A 110 -3.86 -16.27 -70.86
CA LEU A 110 -4.93 -15.44 -71.44
C LEU A 110 -6.24 -15.07 -70.69
N HIS A 111 -6.54 -13.76 -70.83
CA HIS A 111 -7.83 -13.06 -70.94
C HIS A 111 -8.70 -12.73 -69.70
N GLN A 112 -8.74 -11.44 -69.34
CA GLN A 112 -9.99 -10.70 -69.02
C GLN A 112 -10.68 -10.29 -70.36
N PRO A 113 -11.90 -9.71 -70.50
CA PRO A 113 -12.78 -9.06 -69.50
C PRO A 113 -14.34 -9.13 -69.75
N VAL A 114 -15.11 -8.36 -68.95
CA VAL A 114 -16.45 -7.70 -69.10
C VAL A 114 -17.82 -8.42 -69.34
N ASP A 115 -18.79 -7.98 -68.49
CA ASP A 115 -20.20 -7.51 -68.66
C ASP A 115 -21.45 -8.34 -69.10
N ASP A 116 -22.49 -8.14 -68.27
CA ASP A 116 -23.94 -7.94 -68.44
C ASP A 116 -24.90 -8.98 -69.08
N THR A 117 -25.99 -9.33 -68.34
CA THR A 117 -27.38 -8.84 -68.59
C THR A 117 -28.50 -9.58 -67.80
N VAL A 118 -29.33 -8.78 -67.10
CA VAL A 118 -30.83 -8.69 -67.10
C VAL A 118 -31.74 -9.90 -66.76
N ARG A 119 -32.62 -9.75 -65.74
CA ARG A 119 -34.11 -9.69 -65.86
C ARG A 119 -34.87 -9.44 -64.53
N SER A 120 -35.86 -8.54 -64.55
CA SER A 120 -37.05 -8.47 -63.66
C SER A 120 -38.32 -8.69 -64.50
N PRO A 121 -39.49 -8.95 -63.89
CA PRO A 121 -40.62 -8.03 -64.11
C PRO A 121 -41.67 -7.89 -62.98
N ASN A 122 -42.37 -6.74 -63.03
CA ASN A 122 -43.78 -6.42 -62.73
C ASN A 122 -44.28 -6.04 -61.31
N ASP A 123 -44.78 -4.78 -61.23
CA ASP A 123 -45.93 -4.30 -60.43
C ASP A 123 -47.26 -4.43 -61.24
N PRO A 124 -48.48 -4.26 -60.66
CA PRO A 124 -49.12 -2.92 -60.54
C PRO A 124 -50.09 -2.64 -59.34
N ASN A 125 -50.13 -1.37 -58.87
CA ASN A 125 -51.25 -0.50 -58.36
C ASN A 125 -52.20 -0.95 -57.19
N ALA A 126 -52.83 -0.10 -56.32
CA ALA A 126 -52.90 1.36 -56.08
C ALA A 126 -53.62 1.71 -54.73
N SER A 127 -53.43 2.97 -54.27
CA SER A 127 -54.22 3.85 -53.35
C SER A 127 -54.39 3.43 -51.86
N ASP A 128 -54.22 4.28 -50.82
CA ASP A 128 -54.61 5.70 -50.64
C ASP A 128 -53.88 6.38 -49.44
N SER A 129 -53.83 7.72 -49.39
CA SER A 129 -53.35 8.62 -48.27
C SER A 129 -54.55 9.42 -47.69
N PRO A 130 -54.47 10.45 -46.80
CA PRO A 130 -53.37 11.20 -46.13
C PRO A 130 -53.61 11.35 -44.58
N GLU A 131 -52.87 12.06 -43.70
CA GLU A 131 -52.44 13.47 -43.63
C GLU A 131 -51.35 13.70 -42.54
N SER A 132 -50.59 14.80 -42.67
CA SER A 132 -49.73 15.48 -41.65
C SER A 132 -50.29 16.90 -41.41
N PRO A 133 -49.84 17.70 -40.40
CA PRO A 133 -48.64 18.60 -40.53
C PRO A 133 -47.87 18.83 -39.19
N ALA A 134 -46.55 19.08 -39.10
CA ALA A 134 -45.63 20.17 -39.50
C ALA A 134 -45.70 21.50 -38.69
N PHE A 135 -44.56 21.95 -38.11
CA PHE A 135 -44.07 23.37 -37.99
C PHE A 135 -42.64 23.38 -37.33
N THR A 136 -41.51 23.64 -38.02
CA THR A 136 -40.81 24.89 -38.45
C THR A 136 -39.79 25.49 -37.44
N THR A 137 -38.57 25.73 -37.97
CA THR A 137 -37.31 26.37 -37.50
C THR A 137 -37.45 27.93 -37.32
N PRO A 138 -36.43 28.81 -37.04
CA PRO A 138 -34.98 28.73 -37.34
C PRO A 138 -33.93 29.49 -36.46
N LEU A 139 -32.67 29.34 -36.87
CA LEU A 139 -31.46 30.14 -36.55
C LEU A 139 -31.54 31.61 -37.01
N PRO A 140 -30.55 32.45 -36.62
CA PRO A 140 -29.78 33.14 -37.66
C PRO A 140 -28.24 33.18 -37.43
N SER A 141 -27.57 33.48 -38.54
CA SER A 141 -26.12 33.61 -38.79
C SER A 141 -25.70 35.07 -39.04
N SER A 142 -24.45 35.45 -38.75
CA SER A 142 -23.67 36.49 -39.48
C SER A 142 -22.23 36.55 -38.94
N SER A 143 -21.20 36.21 -39.75
CA SER A 143 -20.18 37.12 -40.36
C SER A 143 -19.24 37.82 -39.36
N SER A 144 -17.95 38.06 -39.53
CA SER A 144 -16.93 37.91 -40.59
C SER A 144 -15.70 38.66 -40.03
N ALA A 145 -14.47 38.22 -40.30
CA ALA A 145 -13.34 39.07 -40.73
C ALA A 145 -11.99 38.39 -40.50
N SER A 146 -11.32 38.21 -41.63
CA SER A 146 -9.93 37.94 -41.89
C SER A 146 -8.93 38.95 -41.26
N SER A 147 -7.75 38.47 -40.90
CA SER A 147 -6.51 39.04 -41.45
C SER A 147 -5.34 38.05 -41.33
N SER A 148 -4.78 37.79 -42.50
CA SER A 148 -3.54 37.11 -42.81
C SER A 148 -2.33 38.01 -42.53
N SER A 149 -1.22 37.43 -42.09
CA SER A 149 0.09 37.78 -42.66
C SER A 149 1.09 36.63 -42.49
N SER A 150 1.96 36.59 -43.49
CA SER A 150 2.68 35.45 -44.02
C SER A 150 4.18 35.52 -43.74
N SER A 151 4.85 34.38 -43.92
CA SER A 151 6.25 34.21 -44.37
C SER A 151 7.35 34.70 -43.41
N SER A 152 8.49 34.04 -43.24
CA SER A 152 9.28 33.25 -44.19
C SER A 152 10.25 32.31 -43.48
N SER A 153 10.48 31.19 -44.13
CA SER A 153 11.52 30.18 -43.97
C SER A 153 12.96 30.72 -43.91
N SER A 154 13.79 30.10 -43.07
CA SER A 154 15.24 29.92 -43.29
C SER A 154 15.72 28.71 -42.47
N ALA A 155 16.10 27.63 -43.15
CA ALA A 155 17.00 26.56 -42.67
C ALA A 155 18.41 26.83 -43.27
N PRO A 156 19.52 26.11 -42.94
CA PRO A 156 19.73 24.94 -42.07
C PRO A 156 20.83 25.21 -41.00
N SER A 157 21.16 24.36 -40.02
CA SER A 157 21.88 23.09 -40.15
C SER A 157 22.02 22.37 -38.78
N SER A 158 22.28 21.07 -38.91
CA SER A 158 22.35 19.99 -37.92
C SER A 158 23.29 20.18 -36.72
N SER A 159 22.81 19.80 -35.53
CA SER A 159 23.55 18.86 -34.67
C SER A 159 22.58 18.05 -33.80
N SER A 160 22.69 16.74 -33.94
CA SER A 160 21.89 15.72 -33.26
C SER A 160 22.31 15.58 -31.81
N SER A 161 21.36 15.72 -30.89
CA SER A 161 21.47 15.20 -29.51
C SER A 161 20.07 14.76 -29.10
N SER A 162 19.82 13.47 -29.26
CA SER A 162 18.56 12.80 -28.91
C SER A 162 18.36 12.80 -27.40
N ALA A 163 17.61 13.79 -26.91
CA ALA A 163 16.92 13.71 -25.64
C ALA A 163 15.63 12.90 -25.84
N SER A 164 15.56 11.69 -25.29
CA SER A 164 14.32 10.93 -25.22
C SER A 164 13.41 11.57 -24.16
N SER A 165 12.45 12.35 -24.64
CA SER A 165 11.32 12.88 -23.88
C SER A 165 10.40 11.72 -23.43
N PHE A 166 10.19 11.61 -22.11
CA PHE A 166 9.17 10.74 -21.56
C PHE A 166 7.78 11.29 -21.92
N ALA A 167 7.02 10.53 -22.72
CA ALA A 167 5.60 10.78 -22.91
C ALA A 167 4.82 10.47 -21.62
N PRO A 168 3.70 11.16 -21.33
CA PRO A 168 2.88 10.87 -20.16
C PRO A 168 2.15 9.51 -20.32
N CYS A 169 2.34 8.61 -19.35
CA CYS A 169 1.73 7.27 -19.34
C CYS A 169 0.22 7.29 -19.02
N PRO A 170 -0.58 6.39 -19.61
CA PRO A 170 -1.99 6.18 -19.27
C PRO A 170 -2.18 5.55 -17.86
N PRO A 171 -3.37 5.64 -17.26
CA PRO A 171 -3.60 5.35 -15.83
C PRO A 171 -3.58 3.87 -15.42
N SER A 172 -3.07 2.94 -16.24
CA SER A 172 -3.05 1.49 -15.94
C SER A 172 -1.66 0.85 -15.90
N SER A 173 -0.58 1.59 -16.13
CA SER A 173 0.77 1.03 -16.08
C SER A 173 1.36 1.16 -14.67
N SER A 174 1.74 0.03 -14.06
CA SER A 174 2.63 0.03 -12.89
C SER A 174 3.86 0.89 -13.15
N VAL A 175 4.41 1.49 -12.09
CA VAL A 175 5.58 2.40 -12.12
C VAL A 175 6.76 1.87 -12.94
N TRP A 176 6.89 0.55 -13.09
CA TRP A 176 8.00 -0.11 -13.77
C TRP A 176 7.65 -0.80 -15.10
N GLY A 177 6.43 -0.61 -15.64
CA GLY A 177 6.10 -1.04 -17.01
C GLY A 177 6.20 -2.55 -17.28
N CYS A 178 5.92 -3.42 -16.30
CA CYS A 178 5.90 -4.88 -16.53
C CYS A 178 4.87 -5.29 -17.60
N GLU A 179 5.33 -5.83 -18.74
CA GLU A 179 4.51 -6.69 -19.61
C GLU A 179 4.31 -8.06 -18.94
N VAL A 180 3.08 -8.57 -19.04
CA VAL A 180 2.57 -9.71 -18.28
C VAL A 180 2.73 -11.02 -19.07
N PRO A 181 3.36 -12.07 -18.52
CA PRO A 181 3.08 -13.44 -18.93
C PRO A 181 1.61 -13.76 -18.59
N GLN A 182 0.82 -14.11 -19.59
CA GLN A 182 -0.61 -14.42 -19.42
C GLN A 182 -0.79 -15.75 -18.66
N GLY A 183 -0.78 -15.71 -17.33
CA GLY A 183 -1.01 -16.87 -16.47
C GLY A 183 -1.49 -16.48 -15.08
N ARG A 184 -2.81 -16.59 -14.81
CA ARG A 184 -3.35 -16.53 -13.44
C ARG A 184 -2.95 -17.81 -12.71
N GLY A 185 -2.07 -17.68 -11.70
CA GLY A 185 -1.54 -18.80 -10.90
C GLY A 185 -0.08 -18.68 -10.44
N GLU A 186 0.61 -17.56 -10.73
CA GLU A 186 2.06 -17.46 -10.51
C GLU A 186 2.51 -17.04 -9.10
N PHE A 187 1.63 -16.51 -8.26
CA PHE A 187 1.98 -16.05 -6.90
C PHE A 187 0.85 -16.25 -5.88
N GLU A 188 1.23 -16.41 -4.63
CA GLU A 188 0.32 -16.44 -3.48
C GLU A 188 0.03 -14.99 -3.03
N TYR A 189 -1.25 -14.68 -2.80
CA TYR A 189 -1.71 -13.36 -2.40
C TYR A 189 -2.58 -13.47 -1.15
N SER A 190 -2.29 -12.66 -0.12
CA SER A 190 -3.05 -12.65 1.13
C SER A 190 -3.09 -11.24 1.70
N VAL A 191 -4.28 -10.81 2.13
CA VAL A 191 -4.53 -9.48 2.69
C VAL A 191 -4.97 -9.60 4.14
N ARG A 192 -4.40 -8.75 4.99
CA ARG A 192 -4.83 -8.62 6.39
C ARG A 192 -5.60 -7.33 6.61
N VAL A 193 -6.89 -7.46 6.92
CA VAL A 193 -7.76 -6.33 7.25
C VAL A 193 -7.74 -6.12 8.76
N ILE A 194 -7.38 -4.91 9.18
CA ILE A 194 -7.26 -4.54 10.59
C ILE A 194 -8.01 -3.24 10.89
N THR A 195 -8.52 -3.11 12.11
CA THR A 195 -9.31 -1.95 12.54
C THR A 195 -8.41 -0.76 12.86
N GLN A 196 -8.55 0.34 12.10
CA GLN A 196 -7.82 1.58 12.36
C GLN A 196 -8.11 2.13 13.77
N GLY A 197 -7.08 2.61 14.48
CA GLY A 197 -7.19 3.17 15.85
C GLY A 197 -7.00 2.14 16.98
N THR A 198 -7.12 0.85 16.68
CA THR A 198 -6.77 -0.23 17.61
C THR A 198 -5.29 -0.60 17.49
N TRP A 199 -4.80 -0.72 16.26
CA TRP A 199 -3.44 -1.13 15.96
C TRP A 199 -2.47 0.07 15.99
N PRO A 200 -1.23 -0.12 16.46
CA PRO A 200 -0.20 0.91 16.46
C PRO A 200 0.37 1.06 15.05
N VAL A 201 -0.33 1.82 14.22
CA VAL A 201 0.11 2.21 12.88
C VAL A 201 0.66 3.63 12.99
N ASP A 202 1.94 3.79 12.72
CA ASP A 202 2.56 5.11 12.66
C ASP A 202 2.19 5.78 11.33
N ALA A 203 1.46 6.89 11.42
CA ALA A 203 0.99 7.66 10.27
C ALA A 203 2.16 8.15 9.40
N GLN A 204 3.35 8.35 9.96
CA GLN A 204 4.54 8.79 9.21
C GLN A 204 5.12 7.69 8.31
N THR A 205 4.82 6.42 8.62
CA THR A 205 5.30 5.25 7.88
C THR A 205 4.21 4.63 7.00
N LEU A 206 2.99 5.19 7.04
CA LEU A 206 1.86 4.66 6.29
C LEU A 206 2.01 5.01 4.81
N ILE A 207 2.22 3.98 3.99
CA ILE A 207 2.27 4.07 2.53
C ILE A 207 1.09 3.28 1.99
N SER A 208 0.16 3.97 1.32
CA SER A 208 -1.14 3.43 0.88
C SER A 208 -1.28 3.36 -0.63
N GLU A 209 -0.32 3.87 -1.38
CA GLU A 209 -0.35 4.02 -2.83
C GLU A 209 -0.13 2.67 -3.52
N THR A 210 -1.21 1.98 -3.84
CA THR A 210 -1.19 0.67 -4.55
C THR A 210 -0.59 0.77 -5.95
N GLN A 211 -0.50 1.97 -6.52
CA GLN A 211 0.16 2.24 -7.80
C GLN A 211 1.67 1.92 -7.75
N LEU A 212 2.27 1.88 -6.56
CA LEU A 212 3.67 1.47 -6.36
C LEU A 212 3.87 -0.05 -6.52
N LEU A 213 2.80 -0.84 -6.43
CA LEU A 213 2.89 -2.29 -6.59
C LEU A 213 3.16 -2.65 -8.07
N PRO A 214 3.81 -3.81 -8.31
CA PRO A 214 3.79 -4.44 -9.63
C PRO A 214 2.37 -4.58 -10.16
N SER A 215 2.16 -4.44 -11.47
CA SER A 215 0.83 -4.39 -12.10
C SER A 215 -0.08 -5.53 -11.68
N LEU A 216 0.44 -6.76 -11.68
CA LEU A 216 -0.29 -7.95 -11.23
C LEU A 216 -0.80 -7.83 -9.78
N LEU A 217 0.02 -7.31 -8.87
CA LEU A 217 -0.37 -7.12 -7.46
C LEU A 217 -1.28 -5.92 -7.26
N ALA A 218 -1.11 -4.86 -8.05
CA ALA A 218 -1.99 -3.70 -8.04
C ALA A 218 -3.41 -4.09 -8.48
N GLU A 219 -3.53 -4.89 -9.54
CA GLU A 219 -4.82 -5.43 -10.00
C GLU A 219 -5.48 -6.31 -8.94
N GLU A 220 -4.73 -7.21 -8.29
CA GLU A 220 -5.26 -8.03 -7.18
C GLU A 220 -5.70 -7.17 -5.99
N ALA A 221 -4.96 -6.12 -5.66
CA ALA A 221 -5.36 -5.17 -4.62
C ALA A 221 -6.69 -4.48 -4.97
N THR A 222 -6.88 -4.04 -6.22
CA THR A 222 -8.14 -3.46 -6.68
C THR A 222 -9.30 -4.47 -6.64
N ARG A 223 -9.06 -5.73 -7.04
CA ARG A 223 -10.07 -6.81 -6.98
C ARG A 223 -10.49 -7.08 -5.54
N PHE A 224 -9.52 -7.21 -4.63
CA PHE A 224 -9.78 -7.41 -3.21
C PHE A 224 -10.58 -6.25 -2.60
N GLU A 225 -10.21 -5.01 -2.93
CA GLU A 225 -10.90 -3.82 -2.44
C GLU A 225 -12.36 -3.79 -2.90
N ALA A 226 -12.63 -4.07 -4.18
CA ALA A 226 -13.99 -4.18 -4.70
C ALA A 226 -14.78 -5.32 -4.03
N PHE A 227 -14.14 -6.47 -3.79
CA PHE A 227 -14.74 -7.59 -3.07
C PHE A 227 -15.16 -7.21 -1.64
N TYR A 228 -14.27 -6.55 -0.92
CA TYR A 228 -14.47 -6.22 0.49
C TYR A 228 -15.51 -5.11 0.66
N LEU A 229 -15.40 -4.03 -0.11
CA LEU A 229 -16.33 -2.89 -0.04
C LEU A 229 -17.74 -3.28 -0.49
N GLY A 230 -17.88 -4.20 -1.45
CA GLY A 230 -19.18 -4.73 -1.86
C GLY A 230 -19.89 -5.56 -0.78
N ARG A 231 -19.17 -6.07 0.24
CA ARG A 231 -19.74 -6.79 1.40
C ARG A 231 -19.85 -5.92 2.65
N HIS A 232 -19.01 -4.89 2.75
CA HIS A 232 -18.89 -4.04 3.93
C HIS A 232 -19.18 -2.58 3.58
N ASN A 233 -20.46 -2.28 3.39
CA ASN A 233 -20.94 -0.93 3.11
C ASN A 233 -20.56 0.05 4.23
N GLY A 234 -20.16 1.27 3.84
CA GLY A 234 -19.78 2.34 4.78
C GLY A 234 -18.38 2.21 5.38
N ARG A 235 -17.58 1.23 4.97
CA ARG A 235 -16.15 1.13 5.34
C ARG A 235 -15.27 1.76 4.27
N VAL A 236 -14.09 2.21 4.69
CA VAL A 236 -13.02 2.67 3.80
C VAL A 236 -11.78 1.84 4.12
N LEU A 237 -11.12 1.34 3.08
CA LEU A 237 -9.85 0.64 3.21
C LEU A 237 -8.69 1.61 2.99
N ARG A 238 -7.60 1.40 3.73
CA ARG A 238 -6.30 2.05 3.48
C ARG A 238 -5.22 0.98 3.51
N TRP A 239 -4.46 0.89 2.43
CA TRP A 239 -3.35 -0.05 2.34
C TRP A 239 -2.19 0.41 3.23
N ASN A 240 -1.48 -0.55 3.82
CA ASN A 240 -0.25 -0.29 4.56
C ASN A 240 0.88 -1.15 4.00
N LEU A 241 1.51 -0.64 2.94
CA LEU A 241 2.57 -1.35 2.22
C LEU A 241 3.87 -1.45 3.04
N ALA A 242 4.10 -0.54 3.98
CA ALA A 242 5.29 -0.55 4.83
C ALA A 242 5.32 -1.73 5.82
N GLN A 243 4.13 -2.16 6.29
CA GLN A 243 3.99 -3.34 7.15
C GLN A 243 3.71 -4.64 6.39
N GLY A 244 3.56 -4.56 5.07
CA GLY A 244 3.37 -5.72 4.20
C GLY A 244 4.62 -6.59 4.11
N LYS A 245 4.42 -7.85 3.71
CA LYS A 245 5.47 -8.86 3.53
C LYS A 245 5.37 -9.48 2.15
N ALA A 246 6.50 -9.94 1.65
CA ALA A 246 6.62 -10.64 0.38
C ALA A 246 7.69 -11.72 0.48
N SER A 247 7.50 -12.79 -0.32
CA SER A 247 8.55 -13.76 -0.60
C SER A 247 8.91 -13.68 -2.07
N VAL A 248 10.17 -13.40 -2.39
CA VAL A 248 10.65 -13.21 -3.76
C VAL A 248 11.75 -14.21 -4.06
N ARG A 249 11.63 -14.92 -5.19
CA ARG A 249 12.68 -15.83 -5.65
C ARG A 249 13.72 -15.06 -6.46
N GLY A 250 14.96 -15.03 -5.96
CA GLY A 250 16.11 -14.47 -6.66
C GLY A 250 16.89 -15.54 -7.41
N GLN A 251 16.98 -15.40 -8.73
CA GLN A 251 17.87 -16.19 -9.56
C GLN A 251 19.20 -15.43 -9.69
N LEU A 252 20.22 -15.88 -8.95
CA LEU A 252 21.55 -15.30 -8.98
C LEU A 252 22.47 -16.16 -9.85
N LEU A 253 23.73 -15.72 -10.02
CA LEU A 253 24.68 -16.33 -10.96
C LEU A 253 24.99 -17.80 -10.58
N HIS A 254 25.19 -18.06 -9.29
CA HIS A 254 25.59 -19.37 -8.77
C HIS A 254 24.62 -19.97 -7.75
N SER A 255 23.54 -19.25 -7.42
CA SER A 255 22.66 -19.60 -6.32
C SER A 255 21.21 -19.23 -6.60
N ARG A 256 20.30 -19.94 -5.94
CA ARG A 256 18.86 -19.66 -5.95
C ARG A 256 18.43 -19.43 -4.52
N HIS A 257 18.00 -18.21 -4.21
CA HIS A 257 17.55 -17.84 -2.88
C HIS A 257 16.10 -17.37 -2.92
N GLU A 258 15.38 -17.63 -1.85
CA GLU A 258 14.05 -17.07 -1.59
C GLU A 258 14.20 -16.02 -0.50
N PHE A 259 13.88 -14.77 -0.84
CA PHE A 259 14.02 -13.63 0.06
C PHE A 259 12.67 -13.30 0.71
N GLU A 260 12.60 -13.45 2.02
CA GLU A 260 11.46 -12.98 2.81
C GLU A 260 11.71 -11.52 3.21
N CYS A 261 10.96 -10.61 2.62
CA CYS A 261 11.20 -9.17 2.70
C CYS A 261 9.89 -8.39 2.93
N THR A 262 9.98 -7.08 3.15
CA THR A 262 8.81 -6.21 3.17
C THR A 262 8.29 -5.98 1.75
N THR A 263 7.03 -5.57 1.59
CA THR A 263 6.46 -5.25 0.27
C THR A 263 7.27 -4.18 -0.46
N LEU A 264 7.78 -3.16 0.25
CA LEU A 264 8.64 -2.13 -0.33
C LEU A 264 10.02 -2.67 -0.74
N GLN A 265 10.63 -3.56 0.05
CA GLN A 265 11.86 -4.25 -0.34
C GLN A 265 11.64 -5.10 -1.61
N MET A 266 10.50 -5.80 -1.72
CA MET A 266 10.12 -6.52 -2.96
C MET A 266 10.02 -5.56 -4.15
N ILE A 267 9.35 -4.42 -4.01
CA ILE A 267 9.23 -3.44 -5.10
C ILE A 267 10.63 -3.01 -5.58
N PHE A 268 11.55 -2.70 -4.66
CA PHE A 268 12.92 -2.37 -5.02
C PHE A 268 13.65 -3.52 -5.72
N LEU A 269 13.54 -4.75 -5.20
CA LEU A 269 14.18 -5.92 -5.82
C LEU A 269 13.66 -6.18 -7.24
N LEU A 270 12.36 -6.02 -7.47
CA LEU A 270 11.76 -6.18 -8.79
C LEU A 270 12.18 -5.05 -9.74
N ALA A 271 12.35 -3.82 -9.25
CA ALA A 271 12.86 -2.71 -10.06
C ALA A 271 14.26 -2.99 -10.61
N PHE A 272 15.13 -3.70 -9.86
CA PHE A 272 16.46 -4.07 -10.33
C PHE A 272 16.47 -5.13 -11.45
N ASN A 273 15.35 -5.80 -11.74
CA ASN A 273 15.26 -6.68 -12.91
C ASN A 273 15.40 -5.90 -14.24
N PHE A 274 15.08 -4.61 -14.24
CA PHE A 274 15.28 -3.72 -15.39
C PHE A 274 16.73 -3.20 -15.50
N PHE A 275 17.53 -3.39 -14.44
CA PHE A 275 18.88 -2.86 -14.29
C PHE A 275 19.87 -3.94 -13.77
N PRO A 276 19.98 -5.11 -14.42
CA PRO A 276 20.65 -6.28 -13.84
C PRO A 276 22.16 -6.11 -13.61
N SER A 277 22.81 -5.15 -14.28
CA SER A 277 24.25 -4.88 -14.10
C SER A 277 24.61 -3.40 -14.22
N THR A 278 23.61 -2.52 -14.30
CA THR A 278 23.82 -1.08 -14.39
C THR A 278 23.75 -0.46 -12.99
N PRO A 279 24.76 0.30 -12.56
CA PRO A 279 24.66 1.06 -11.32
C PRO A 279 23.56 2.10 -11.42
N VAL A 280 22.60 2.04 -10.49
CA VAL A 280 21.47 2.98 -10.42
C VAL A 280 21.69 3.89 -9.22
N SER A 281 21.57 5.21 -9.40
CA SER A 281 21.67 6.14 -8.28
C SER A 281 20.43 6.03 -7.38
N VAL A 282 20.60 6.29 -6.08
CA VAL A 282 19.49 6.28 -5.13
C VAL A 282 18.45 7.35 -5.49
N SER A 283 18.88 8.51 -5.98
CA SER A 283 17.97 9.55 -6.48
C SER A 283 17.08 9.04 -7.60
N ASP A 284 17.66 8.39 -8.62
CA ASP A 284 16.91 7.89 -9.78
C ASP A 284 15.97 6.75 -9.40
N LEU A 285 16.40 5.88 -8.47
CA LEU A 285 15.57 4.78 -7.98
C LEU A 285 14.35 5.27 -7.19
N LEU A 286 14.46 6.39 -6.46
CA LEU A 286 13.37 6.94 -5.66
C LEU A 286 12.45 7.91 -6.43
N GLN A 287 12.91 8.48 -7.55
CA GLN A 287 12.13 9.43 -8.34
C GLN A 287 10.74 8.91 -8.72
N PRO A 288 10.55 7.65 -9.16
CA PRO A 288 9.25 7.14 -9.53
C PRO A 288 8.28 7.00 -8.34
N PHE A 289 8.80 6.79 -7.12
CA PHE A 289 7.97 6.77 -5.91
C PHE A 289 7.38 8.16 -5.62
N PHE A 290 8.22 9.20 -5.72
CA PHE A 290 7.77 10.59 -5.50
C PHE A 290 6.89 11.11 -6.63
N ALA A 291 6.98 10.54 -7.83
CA ALA A 291 6.07 10.83 -8.93
C ALA A 291 4.63 10.32 -8.64
N VAL A 292 4.49 9.21 -7.91
CA VAL A 292 3.18 8.69 -7.48
C VAL A 292 2.63 9.51 -6.32
N SER A 293 3.46 9.79 -5.31
CA SER A 293 3.03 10.52 -4.12
C SER A 293 4.20 11.32 -3.54
N SER A 294 4.07 12.64 -3.55
CA SER A 294 5.08 13.55 -2.99
C SER A 294 5.11 13.55 -1.47
N SER A 295 4.08 13.00 -0.81
CA SER A 295 4.00 12.89 0.65
C SER A 295 4.80 11.71 1.24
N LEU A 296 5.43 10.87 0.41
CA LEU A 296 6.21 9.73 0.89
C LEU A 296 7.45 10.19 1.67
N SER A 297 7.75 9.52 2.78
CA SER A 297 8.96 9.81 3.56
C SER A 297 10.20 9.25 2.87
N ARG A 298 11.13 10.14 2.48
CA ARG A 298 12.44 9.74 1.92
C ARG A 298 13.25 8.89 2.90
N ALA A 299 13.15 9.17 4.20
CA ALA A 299 13.82 8.40 5.24
C ALA A 299 13.30 6.96 5.30
N GLU A 300 11.98 6.77 5.15
CA GLU A 300 11.36 5.45 5.18
C GLU A 300 11.75 4.60 3.97
N LEU A 301 11.74 5.18 2.77
CA LEU A 301 12.18 4.48 1.55
C LEU A 301 13.67 4.09 1.62
N LYS A 302 14.53 5.02 2.07
CA LYS A 302 15.96 4.73 2.26
C LYS A 302 16.20 3.63 3.28
N ARG A 303 15.40 3.55 4.35
CA ARG A 303 15.50 2.48 5.35
C ARG A 303 15.30 1.09 4.75
N HIS A 304 14.34 0.94 3.84
CA HIS A 304 14.14 -0.30 3.09
C HIS A 304 15.31 -0.62 2.13
N LEU A 305 15.93 0.40 1.52
CA LEU A 305 17.13 0.18 0.69
C LEU A 305 18.35 -0.22 1.52
N ILE A 306 18.59 0.44 2.66
CA ILE A 306 19.72 0.12 3.54
C ILE A 306 19.67 -1.34 4.01
N SER A 307 18.48 -1.87 4.33
CA SER A 307 18.32 -3.30 4.68
C SER A 307 18.79 -4.27 3.60
N LEU A 308 18.76 -3.88 2.32
CA LEU A 308 19.22 -4.70 1.19
C LEU A 308 20.73 -4.57 0.93
N THR A 309 21.40 -3.64 1.61
CA THR A 309 22.86 -3.40 1.51
C THR A 309 23.62 -3.84 2.77
N THR A 310 22.91 -4.27 3.81
CA THR A 310 23.48 -4.64 5.11
C THR A 310 24.39 -5.87 4.96
N PRO A 311 25.52 -5.99 5.70
CA PRO A 311 26.46 -7.11 5.54
C PRO A 311 25.84 -8.51 5.60
N ARG A 312 24.80 -8.71 6.42
CA ARG A 312 24.05 -9.98 6.50
C ARG A 312 23.19 -10.28 5.26
N CYS A 313 22.69 -9.24 4.61
CA CYS A 313 21.77 -9.30 3.48
C CYS A 313 22.30 -8.42 2.35
N LYS A 314 23.56 -8.63 1.94
CA LYS A 314 24.25 -7.86 0.89
C LYS A 314 23.75 -8.24 -0.51
N ILE A 315 22.44 -8.12 -0.72
CA ILE A 315 21.75 -8.42 -1.98
C ILE A 315 22.06 -7.32 -3.00
N LEU A 316 22.18 -6.08 -2.52
CA LEU A 316 22.64 -4.93 -3.28
C LEU A 316 24.05 -4.53 -2.83
N LEU A 317 24.91 -4.21 -3.79
CA LEU A 317 26.20 -3.60 -3.56
C LEU A 317 26.04 -2.08 -3.62
N ARG A 318 26.64 -1.38 -2.66
CA ARG A 318 26.68 0.07 -2.61
C ARG A 318 28.05 0.57 -3.05
N ALA A 319 28.08 1.48 -4.02
CA ALA A 319 29.25 2.26 -4.37
C ALA A 319 29.02 3.73 -3.97
N SER A 320 29.83 4.21 -3.03
CA SER A 320 29.82 5.62 -2.57
C SER A 320 30.86 6.40 -3.36
N SER A 321 30.46 7.56 -3.90
CA SER A 321 31.33 8.46 -4.68
C SER A 321 32.34 9.25 -3.82
N GLY A 322 32.68 8.78 -2.61
CA GLY A 322 33.63 9.48 -1.73
C GLY A 322 34.27 8.53 -0.70
N ALA A 323 35.46 8.91 -0.23
CA ALA A 323 36.38 8.17 0.64
C ALA A 323 35.85 7.80 2.05
N GLY A 324 34.53 7.81 2.26
CA GLY A 324 33.85 7.42 3.50
C GLY A 324 32.88 6.27 3.25
N ALA A 325 33.39 5.09 2.87
CA ALA A 325 32.61 3.86 2.76
C ALA A 325 32.20 3.23 4.12
N ALA A 326 32.29 3.99 5.22
CA ALA A 326 32.30 3.44 6.58
C ALA A 326 30.96 3.50 7.31
N ASN A 327 30.01 4.36 6.91
CA ASN A 327 28.71 4.43 7.59
C ASN A 327 27.64 3.63 6.83
N ALA A 328 27.54 2.34 7.17
CA ALA A 328 26.44 1.47 6.72
C ALA A 328 25.04 1.95 7.15
N ALA A 329 24.97 2.92 8.06
CA ALA A 329 23.73 3.42 8.66
C ALA A 329 22.98 4.47 7.82
N GLU A 330 23.63 5.15 6.87
CA GLU A 330 23.00 6.24 6.12
C GLU A 330 23.30 6.14 4.62
N LEU A 331 22.24 6.29 3.80
CA LEU A 331 22.28 6.21 2.34
C LEU A 331 22.10 7.61 1.74
N LYS A 332 23.09 8.04 0.94
CA LYS A 332 23.05 9.34 0.24
C LYS A 332 22.33 9.20 -1.09
N ASP A 333 21.75 10.29 -1.59
CA ASP A 333 21.04 10.30 -2.87
C ASP A 333 22.00 10.08 -4.06
N SER A 334 23.28 10.43 -3.88
CA SER A 334 24.36 10.23 -4.85
C SER A 334 24.96 8.81 -4.86
N ASP A 335 24.61 7.98 -3.89
CA ASP A 335 25.13 6.61 -3.84
C ASP A 335 24.55 5.79 -5.00
N THR A 336 25.33 4.88 -5.54
CA THR A 336 24.88 3.96 -6.58
C THR A 336 24.73 2.56 -6.02
N LEU A 337 23.69 1.86 -6.48
CA LEU A 337 23.34 0.51 -6.09
C LEU A 337 23.41 -0.40 -7.31
N THR A 338 23.99 -1.59 -7.13
CA THR A 338 24.01 -2.67 -8.13
C THR A 338 23.58 -3.99 -7.51
N VAL A 339 23.01 -4.89 -8.31
CA VAL A 339 22.66 -6.24 -7.84
C VAL A 339 23.92 -7.05 -7.58
N ASN A 340 24.01 -7.67 -6.42
CA ASN A 340 25.07 -8.62 -6.10
C ASN A 340 24.78 -9.99 -6.73
N LEU A 341 25.08 -10.16 -8.02
CA LEU A 341 24.84 -11.42 -8.74
C LEU A 341 25.61 -12.61 -8.16
N SER A 342 26.70 -12.37 -7.42
CA SER A 342 27.50 -13.39 -6.73
C SER A 342 27.07 -13.63 -5.27
N TYR A 343 25.92 -13.11 -4.85
CA TYR A 343 25.39 -13.32 -3.50
C TYR A 343 25.26 -14.81 -3.17
N THR A 344 25.79 -15.19 -2.00
CA THR A 344 25.73 -16.55 -1.47
C THR A 344 25.35 -16.52 0.00
N ASN A 345 24.50 -17.45 0.40
CA ASN A 345 24.09 -17.65 1.78
C ASN A 345 23.97 -19.16 2.05
N LYS A 346 24.26 -19.60 3.27
CA LYS A 346 24.07 -20.99 3.69
C LYS A 346 22.58 -21.39 3.66
N LEU A 347 21.69 -20.42 3.88
CA LEU A 347 20.24 -20.64 3.90
C LEU A 347 19.64 -20.39 2.51
N ARG A 348 18.81 -21.33 2.04
CA ARG A 348 18.03 -21.16 0.81
C ARG A 348 16.97 -20.07 0.95
N ARG A 349 16.29 -20.05 2.11
CA ARG A 349 15.32 -19.00 2.47
C ARG A 349 16.03 -17.99 3.38
N VAL A 350 16.14 -16.76 2.92
CA VAL A 350 16.87 -15.69 3.61
C VAL A 350 15.88 -14.61 3.99
N ARG A 351 15.77 -14.33 5.28
CA ARG A 351 14.93 -13.25 5.78
C ARG A 351 15.71 -11.93 5.79
N VAL A 352 15.16 -10.91 5.14
CA VAL A 352 15.72 -9.56 5.08
C VAL A 352 15.12 -8.73 6.21
N PRO A 353 15.85 -8.46 7.31
CA PRO A 353 15.33 -7.64 8.39
C PRO A 353 15.24 -6.19 7.95
N LEU A 354 14.19 -5.49 8.40
CA LEU A 354 14.11 -4.05 8.24
C LEU A 354 15.01 -3.37 9.27
N VAL A 355 15.83 -2.42 8.81
CA VAL A 355 16.72 -1.65 9.69
C VAL A 355 15.88 -0.81 10.66
N ALA A 356 16.24 -0.85 11.94
CA ALA A 356 15.63 0.02 12.93
C ALA A 356 16.10 1.46 12.69
N VAL A 357 15.17 2.42 12.70
CA VAL A 357 15.54 3.83 12.77
C VAL A 357 16.25 4.03 14.10
N PRO A 358 17.49 4.56 14.15
CA PRO A 358 18.06 5.02 15.40
C PRO A 358 17.12 6.11 15.91
N ALA A 359 16.35 5.83 16.97
CA ALA A 359 15.82 6.90 17.78
C ALA A 359 17.02 7.78 18.17
N ALA A 360 16.89 9.09 17.99
CA ALA A 360 17.95 10.07 18.15
C ALA A 360 19.02 9.65 19.17
N ALA A 361 20.25 9.46 18.67
CA ALA A 361 21.51 9.24 19.38
C ALA A 361 21.42 8.91 20.88
N GLY A 362 21.52 7.62 21.24
CA GLY A 362 21.54 7.27 22.67
C GLY A 362 21.68 5.81 23.07
N SER A 363 22.17 4.91 22.22
CA SER A 363 22.86 3.66 22.63
C SER A 363 23.21 2.85 21.40
N GLY A 364 24.49 2.78 21.09
CA GLY A 364 25.00 1.82 20.13
C GLY A 364 24.91 0.44 20.75
N GLU A 365 24.22 -0.48 20.09
CA GLU A 365 24.58 -1.89 20.08
C GLU A 365 23.90 -2.59 18.91
N ALA A 366 24.69 -3.45 18.26
CA ALA A 366 24.41 -4.07 16.99
C ALA A 366 23.18 -4.98 17.06
N ALA A 367 22.36 -4.91 16.01
CA ALA A 367 21.12 -5.65 15.84
C ALA A 367 21.34 -7.17 15.67
N ASP A 368 21.64 -7.87 16.75
CA ASP A 368 21.33 -9.30 16.96
C ASP A 368 20.62 -9.46 18.31
N ALA A 369 19.28 -9.40 18.28
CA ALA A 369 18.45 -9.79 19.41
C ALA A 369 17.19 -10.48 18.89
N TRP A 370 17.39 -11.68 18.33
CA TRP A 370 16.36 -12.71 18.31
C TRP A 370 16.58 -13.57 19.56
N ALA A 371 15.57 -13.63 20.43
CA ALA A 371 15.53 -14.41 21.68
C ALA A 371 16.47 -13.96 22.82
N THR A 372 16.02 -13.01 23.65
CA THR A 372 16.23 -12.99 25.11
C THR A 372 15.36 -11.87 25.73
N PRO A 373 14.81 -12.07 26.94
CA PRO A 373 14.00 -11.05 27.61
C PRO A 373 14.95 -10.06 28.30
N HIS A 374 15.11 -8.85 27.77
CA HIS A 374 15.68 -7.75 28.54
C HIS A 374 14.54 -7.03 29.26
N LEU A 375 14.02 -7.71 30.30
CA LEU A 375 13.32 -7.05 31.39
C LEU A 375 14.40 -6.48 32.33
N GLU A 376 14.13 -5.28 32.86
CA GLU A 376 14.82 -4.66 34.00
C GLU A 376 16.17 -3.94 33.73
N ALA A 377 16.16 -2.81 33.01
CA ALA A 377 17.23 -1.79 33.17
C ALA A 377 16.88 -0.33 32.81
N GLN A 378 15.74 -0.02 32.18
CA GLN A 378 15.33 1.37 31.90
C GLN A 378 13.88 1.66 32.33
N ALA A 379 13.51 1.30 33.56
CA ALA A 379 12.24 1.72 34.16
C ALA A 379 12.27 3.15 34.75
N GLY A 380 13.29 3.97 34.41
CA GLY A 380 13.64 5.17 35.18
C GLY A 380 13.85 6.49 34.43
N ALA A 381 13.68 6.59 33.11
CA ALA A 381 13.81 7.89 32.43
C ALA A 381 13.05 7.90 31.10
N ASP A 382 12.16 8.89 30.95
CA ASP A 382 11.27 9.16 29.81
C ASP A 382 10.15 8.16 29.50
N VAL A 383 8.98 8.47 30.06
CA VAL A 383 7.70 8.02 29.53
C VAL A 383 7.57 8.58 28.10
N PRO A 384 7.28 7.75 27.07
CA PRO A 384 7.14 8.27 25.70
C PRO A 384 6.12 9.41 25.63
N SER A 385 6.44 10.49 24.91
CA SER A 385 5.62 11.72 24.83
C SER A 385 4.16 11.48 24.42
N SER A 386 3.90 10.44 23.62
CA SER A 386 2.53 10.00 23.27
C SER A 386 1.73 9.50 24.48
N VAL A 387 2.38 8.82 25.42
CA VAL A 387 1.77 8.34 26.67
C VAL A 387 1.47 9.51 27.60
N GLU A 388 2.32 10.54 27.60
CA GLU A 388 2.06 11.78 28.34
C GLU A 388 0.88 12.56 27.75
N GLN A 389 0.79 12.64 26.42
CA GLN A 389 -0.34 13.22 25.72
C GLN A 389 -1.65 12.47 26.04
N ASP A 390 -1.64 11.14 26.01
CA ASP A 390 -2.81 10.32 26.38
C ASP A 390 -3.21 10.52 27.86
N ARG A 391 -2.23 10.63 28.77
CA ARG A 391 -2.49 10.96 30.19
C ARG A 391 -3.17 12.32 30.32
N ASN A 392 -2.73 13.31 29.54
CA ASN A 392 -3.34 14.63 29.52
C ASN A 392 -4.82 14.57 29.14
N TYR A 393 -5.16 13.87 28.05
CA TYR A 393 -6.54 13.72 27.60
C TYR A 393 -7.41 12.96 28.62
N LEU A 394 -6.86 11.93 29.27
CA LEU A 394 -7.58 11.19 30.31
C LEU A 394 -7.89 12.06 31.54
N VAL A 395 -6.95 12.93 31.95
CA VAL A 395 -7.17 13.88 33.04
C VAL A 395 -8.21 14.93 32.65
N GLU A 396 -8.10 15.52 31.47
CA GLU A 396 -9.08 16.49 30.95
C GLU A 396 -10.50 15.88 30.90
N ALA A 397 -10.64 14.68 30.35
CA ALA A 397 -11.92 13.97 30.28
C ALA A 397 -12.47 13.61 31.67
N ALA A 398 -11.62 13.25 32.63
CA ALA A 398 -12.03 12.97 34.00
C ALA A 398 -12.53 14.23 34.71
N ILE A 399 -11.83 15.37 34.55
CA ILE A 399 -12.24 16.67 35.10
C ILE A 399 -13.61 17.05 34.54
N VAL A 400 -13.79 17.02 33.21
CA VAL A 400 -15.06 17.36 32.56
C VAL A 400 -16.18 16.45 33.02
N ARG A 401 -15.95 15.13 33.20
CA ARG A 401 -16.98 14.21 33.69
C ARG A 401 -17.43 14.55 35.12
N VAL A 402 -16.49 14.88 36.01
CA VAL A 402 -16.79 15.26 37.40
C VAL A 402 -17.54 16.60 37.43
N MET A 403 -17.02 17.61 36.72
CA MET A 403 -17.60 18.96 36.69
C MET A 403 -18.98 18.99 36.02
N LYS A 404 -19.20 18.22 34.96
CA LYS A 404 -20.52 18.09 34.31
C LYS A 404 -21.58 17.55 35.26
N THR A 405 -21.19 16.64 36.16
CA THR A 405 -22.12 16.02 37.12
C THR A 405 -22.43 16.96 38.29
N ARG A 406 -21.40 17.63 38.83
CA ARG A 406 -21.53 18.43 40.07
C ARG A 406 -21.85 19.91 39.80
N ARG A 407 -21.64 20.39 38.57
CA ARG A 407 -21.80 21.77 38.06
C ARG A 407 -20.96 22.86 38.74
N ARG A 408 -20.71 22.74 40.04
CA ARG A 408 -19.91 23.64 40.87
C ARG A 408 -19.10 22.83 41.87
N MET A 409 -17.80 23.12 42.00
CA MET A 409 -16.90 22.36 42.86
C MET A 409 -15.69 23.17 43.31
N ILE A 410 -15.26 22.93 44.55
CA ILE A 410 -14.04 23.51 45.12
C ILE A 410 -12.81 22.76 44.60
N HIS A 411 -11.71 23.48 44.35
CA HIS A 411 -10.47 22.91 43.78
C HIS A 411 -9.97 21.65 44.50
N ASN A 412 -9.95 21.64 45.83
CA ASN A 412 -9.49 20.48 46.60
C ASN A 412 -10.39 19.25 46.41
N ASP A 413 -11.71 19.45 46.37
CA ASP A 413 -12.66 18.35 46.14
C ASP A 413 -12.54 17.81 44.72
N LEU A 414 -12.28 18.68 43.75
CA LEU A 414 -12.01 18.29 42.37
C LEU A 414 -10.75 17.44 42.26
N LEU A 415 -9.66 17.82 42.94
CA LEU A 415 -8.43 17.03 42.97
C LEU A 415 -8.67 15.63 43.53
N VAL A 416 -9.39 15.52 44.65
CA VAL A 416 -9.69 14.23 45.29
C VAL A 416 -10.54 13.36 44.37
N GLU A 417 -11.61 13.92 43.80
CA GLU A 417 -12.55 13.16 42.98
C GLU A 417 -11.92 12.72 41.65
N VAL A 418 -11.11 13.58 41.00
CA VAL A 418 -10.37 13.22 39.78
C VAL A 418 -9.31 12.17 40.07
N THR A 419 -8.59 12.28 41.18
CA THR A 419 -7.59 11.29 41.60
C THR A 419 -8.24 9.95 41.89
N ARG A 420 -9.40 9.93 42.58
CA ARG A 420 -10.18 8.72 42.86
C ARG A 420 -10.65 8.05 41.56
N HIS A 421 -11.15 8.84 40.62
CA HIS A 421 -11.66 8.34 39.34
C HIS A 421 -10.55 7.79 38.43
N LEU A 422 -9.34 8.35 38.51
CA LEU A 422 -8.17 7.87 37.76
C LEU A 422 -7.32 6.84 38.51
N ALA A 423 -7.58 6.58 39.80
CA ALA A 423 -6.76 5.72 40.65
C ALA A 423 -6.57 4.30 40.11
N GLN A 424 -7.57 3.76 39.40
CA GLN A 424 -7.46 2.46 38.72
C GLN A 424 -6.46 2.48 37.56
N ARG A 425 -6.15 3.66 37.00
CA ARG A 425 -5.24 3.83 35.85
C ARG A 425 -3.85 4.30 36.21
N PHE A 426 -3.79 5.42 36.92
CA PHE A 426 -2.56 6.02 37.42
C PHE A 426 -2.91 7.10 38.45
N ARG A 427 -1.94 7.51 39.24
CA ARG A 427 -2.12 8.63 40.17
C ARG A 427 -1.58 9.91 39.52
N PRO A 428 -2.45 10.80 38.99
CA PRO A 428 -2.00 12.08 38.45
C PRO A 428 -1.39 12.94 39.55
N SER A 429 -0.33 13.69 39.22
CA SER A 429 0.20 14.68 40.17
C SER A 429 -0.78 15.86 40.30
N PRO A 430 -0.88 16.49 41.48
CA PRO A 430 -1.73 17.67 41.66
C PRO A 430 -1.36 18.82 40.69
N ALA A 431 -0.07 18.96 40.37
CA ALA A 431 0.42 19.93 39.40
C ALA A 431 -0.14 19.68 37.99
N LEU A 432 -0.22 18.42 37.55
CA LEU A 432 -0.80 18.06 36.26
C LEU A 432 -2.28 18.39 36.18
N ILE A 433 -3.05 18.08 37.23
CA ILE A 433 -4.49 18.40 37.29
C ILE A 433 -4.69 19.91 37.21
N LYS A 434 -3.91 20.69 37.99
CA LYS A 434 -3.96 22.16 37.93
C LYS A 434 -3.69 22.68 36.52
N GLN A 435 -2.62 22.20 35.87
CA GLN A 435 -2.29 22.59 34.50
C GLN A 435 -3.44 22.28 33.52
N ARG A 436 -4.11 21.13 33.69
CA ARG A 436 -5.25 20.75 32.84
C ARG A 436 -6.49 21.58 33.10
N VAL A 437 -6.75 22.00 34.34
CA VAL A 437 -7.86 22.90 34.66
C VAL A 437 -7.67 24.25 33.98
N GLU A 438 -6.47 24.84 33.98
CA GLU A 438 -6.22 26.10 33.26
C GLU A 438 -6.52 25.97 31.77
N LYS A 439 -6.08 24.89 31.12
CA LYS A 439 -6.38 24.62 29.70
C LYS A 439 -7.88 24.44 29.42
N LEU A 440 -8.64 23.91 30.38
CA LEU A 440 -10.10 23.78 30.25
C LEU A 440 -10.82 25.10 30.48
N ILE A 441 -10.24 26.03 31.24
CA ILE A 441 -10.74 27.41 31.36
C ILE A 441 -10.47 28.18 30.07
N GLU A 442 -9.27 28.06 29.50
CA GLU A 442 -8.92 28.67 28.20
C GLU A 442 -9.83 28.20 27.05
N ARG A 443 -10.34 26.96 27.15
CA ARG A 443 -11.28 26.37 26.20
C ARG A 443 -12.75 26.59 26.57
N GLU A 444 -13.03 27.43 27.56
CA GLU A 444 -14.39 27.80 28.01
C GLU A 444 -15.26 26.63 28.49
N PHE A 445 -14.66 25.50 28.92
CA PHE A 445 -15.41 24.41 29.56
C PHE A 445 -15.66 24.67 31.04
N LEU A 446 -14.80 25.46 31.66
CA LEU A 446 -14.82 25.81 33.07
C LEU A 446 -14.60 27.31 33.23
N GLU A 447 -15.15 27.90 34.27
CA GLU A 447 -14.78 29.25 34.72
C GLU A 447 -14.47 29.24 36.21
N ARG A 448 -13.74 30.27 36.66
CA ARG A 448 -13.57 30.55 38.08
C ARG A 448 -14.73 31.42 38.55
N ASP A 449 -15.23 31.12 39.73
CA ASP A 449 -16.26 31.94 40.35
C ASP A 449 -15.71 33.36 40.61
N ALA A 450 -16.55 34.38 40.39
CA ALA A 450 -16.19 35.78 40.55
C ALA A 450 -15.91 36.15 42.02
N ALA A 451 -16.56 35.46 42.97
CA ALA A 451 -16.40 35.71 44.39
C ALA A 451 -15.26 34.89 45.02
N ASP A 452 -15.06 33.65 44.58
CA ASP A 452 -14.02 32.76 45.12
C ASP A 452 -13.22 32.06 44.02
N ARG A 453 -11.93 32.43 43.94
CA ARG A 453 -10.96 31.84 42.99
C ARG A 453 -10.70 30.35 43.21
N ARG A 454 -11.12 29.77 44.35
CA ARG A 454 -11.00 28.34 44.67
C ARG A 454 -12.18 27.51 44.15
N MET A 455 -13.23 28.17 43.68
CA MET A 455 -14.44 27.54 43.17
C MET A 455 -14.45 27.57 41.63
N TYR A 456 -14.83 26.46 41.03
CA TYR A 456 -15.02 26.35 39.58
C TYR A 456 -16.48 26.10 39.23
N ASN A 457 -16.95 26.71 38.16
CA ASN A 457 -18.24 26.44 37.54
C ASN A 457 -18.06 25.76 36.18
N TYR A 458 -18.99 24.89 35.82
CA TYR A 458 -19.03 24.23 34.50
C TYR A 458 -19.89 25.04 33.53
N LEU A 459 -19.39 25.29 32.32
CA LEU A 459 -20.00 26.22 31.35
C LEU A 459 -20.73 25.55 30.18
N ALA A 460 -20.51 24.24 29.94
CA ALA A 460 -20.94 23.54 28.72
C ALA A 460 -22.17 22.63 28.88
#